data_AF-A0AAV5FZE7-F1
#
_entry.id   AF-A0AAV5FZE7-F1
#
_cell.length_a   1.000
_cell.length_b   1.000
_cell.length_c   1.000
_cell.angle_alpha   90.00
_cell.angle_beta   90.00
_cell.angle_gamma   90.00
#
_symmetry.space_group_name_H-M   'P 1'
#
loop_
_entity.id
_entity.type
_entity.pdbx_description
1 polymer ?
#
loop_
_entity_poly.entity_id
_entity_poly.type
_entity_poly.pdbx_seq_one_letter_code
_entity_poly.pdbx_strand_id
1 'polypeptide(L)'
;MKRLEEGESTWPSRKDVVACAAVCGTWREICKDIVPSPEFCGKITFPVSLKQPGPRDGVIQCFIKRDKSTLTYYLYLCLSTAVLSENGKFLLAAKRSRRTTYTEYIISVDPKNISRSSNGYIGKMR
;
A
#
# COMPACT_ATOMS: atom_id res chain seq x y z
N MET A 1 18.89 29.36 -15.66
CA MET A 1 18.29 28.29 -14.84
C MET A 1 17.73 28.91 -13.58
N LYS A 2 16.41 29.11 -13.51
CA LYS A 2 15.75 29.69 -12.33
C LYS A 2 15.57 28.59 -11.29
N ARG A 3 16.06 28.86 -10.08
CA ARG A 3 16.00 28.00 -8.89
C ARG A 3 14.54 27.90 -8.44
N LEU A 4 14.04 26.67 -8.34
CA LEU A 4 12.64 26.33 -8.12
C LEU A 4 12.36 26.31 -6.60
N GLU A 5 12.50 27.45 -5.93
CA GLU A 5 12.50 27.50 -4.45
C GLU A 5 11.43 28.42 -3.82
N GLU A 6 10.47 28.98 -4.56
CA GLU A 6 9.61 30.04 -4.00
C GLU A 6 8.10 29.84 -4.13
N GLY A 7 7.61 28.61 -4.40
CA GLY A 7 6.17 28.31 -4.33
C GLY A 7 5.92 26.86 -3.96
N GLU A 8 5.17 26.63 -2.87
CA GLU A 8 4.90 25.34 -2.20
C GLU A 8 6.03 24.80 -1.31
N SER A 9 6.22 25.45 -0.16
CA SER A 9 7.25 25.24 0.87
C SER A 9 7.23 23.89 1.63
N THR A 10 6.74 22.80 1.07
CA THR A 10 7.09 21.43 1.53
C THR A 10 6.96 20.46 0.37
N TRP A 11 7.86 20.57 -0.60
CA TRP A 11 8.07 19.53 -1.59
C TRP A 11 8.63 18.24 -0.93
N PRO A 12 8.22 17.03 -1.36
CA PRO A 12 7.12 16.73 -2.29
C PRO A 12 5.85 16.26 -1.56
N SER A 13 4.69 16.54 -2.14
CA SER A 13 3.48 15.79 -1.80
C SER A 13 3.69 14.31 -2.14
N ARG A 14 3.06 13.39 -1.41
CA ARG A 14 3.29 11.95 -1.64
C ARG A 14 2.86 11.46 -3.03
N LYS A 15 1.93 12.18 -3.68
CA LYS A 15 1.55 11.88 -5.07
C LYS A 15 2.72 12.14 -6.01
N ASP A 16 3.46 13.22 -5.78
CA ASP A 16 4.61 13.60 -6.59
C ASP A 16 5.77 12.62 -6.38
N VAL A 17 6.01 12.18 -5.13
CA VAL A 17 7.00 11.13 -4.84
C VAL A 17 6.71 9.85 -5.64
N VAL A 18 5.46 9.40 -5.66
CA VAL A 18 5.06 8.18 -6.38
C VAL A 18 5.16 8.38 -7.90
N ALA A 19 4.78 9.55 -8.41
CA ALA A 19 4.92 9.88 -9.83
C ALA A 19 6.39 9.91 -10.26
N CYS A 20 7.27 10.52 -9.45
CA CYS A 20 8.71 10.58 -9.70
C CYS A 20 9.33 9.17 -9.69
N ALA A 21 8.96 8.33 -8.71
CA ALA A 21 9.40 6.94 -8.62
C ALA A 21 8.92 6.06 -9.80
N ALA A 22 7.94 6.51 -10.59
CA ALA A 22 7.44 5.79 -11.76
C ALA A 22 8.22 6.10 -13.05
N VAL A 23 9.09 7.13 -13.06
CA VAL A 23 9.83 7.57 -14.25
C VAL A 23 10.81 6.50 -14.75
N CYS A 24 11.66 5.97 -13.87
CA CYS A 24 12.53 4.83 -14.18
C CYS A 24 12.98 4.10 -12.91
N GLY A 25 13.72 2.99 -13.07
CA GLY A 25 14.27 2.24 -11.94
C GLY A 25 15.19 3.06 -11.04
N THR A 26 16.07 3.89 -11.61
CA THR A 26 16.97 4.76 -10.83
C THR A 26 16.19 5.78 -10.00
N TRP A 27 15.20 6.47 -10.60
CA TRP A 27 14.33 7.39 -9.88
C TRP A 27 13.54 6.70 -8.77
N ARG A 28 13.12 5.44 -8.98
CA ARG A 28 12.46 4.63 -7.96
C ARG A 28 13.34 4.40 -6.74
N GLU A 29 14.59 3.99 -6.94
CA GLU A 29 15.50 3.74 -5.82
C GLU A 29 15.82 5.05 -5.07
N ILE A 30 16.09 6.13 -5.80
CA ILE A 30 16.27 7.47 -5.19
C ILE A 30 15.05 7.86 -4.33
N CYS A 31 13.84 7.67 -4.85
CA CYS A 31 12.63 7.99 -4.08
C CYS A 31 12.42 7.08 -2.86
N LYS A 32 12.88 5.82 -2.89
CA LYS A 32 12.81 4.94 -1.72
C LYS A 32 13.78 5.40 -0.63
N ASP A 33 14.96 5.88 -0.99
CA ASP A 33 15.96 6.35 -0.04
C ASP A 33 15.55 7.66 0.63
N ILE A 34 14.85 8.53 -0.10
CA ILE A 34 14.35 9.81 0.42
C ILE A 34 13.13 9.62 1.32
N VAL A 35 12.30 8.59 1.08
CA VAL A 35 11.09 8.34 1.86
C VAL A 35 11.45 7.59 3.15
N PRO A 36 11.22 8.17 4.35
CA PRO A 36 11.45 7.47 5.59
C PRO A 36 10.54 6.25 5.72
N SER A 37 10.99 5.22 6.45
CA SER A 37 10.17 4.04 6.71
C SER A 37 8.87 4.39 7.47
N PRO A 38 7.82 3.55 7.39
CA PRO A 38 6.59 3.75 8.14
C PRO A 38 6.81 3.86 9.65
N GLU A 39 7.89 3.26 10.17
CA GLU A 39 8.28 3.37 11.58
C GLU A 39 8.53 4.81 12.03
N PHE A 40 9.13 5.62 11.15
CA PHE A 40 9.45 7.03 11.46
C PHE A 40 8.38 7.99 10.96
N CYS A 41 7.82 7.76 9.76
CA CYS A 41 6.89 8.71 9.15
C CYS A 41 5.40 8.38 9.34
N GLY A 42 5.07 7.19 9.87
CA GLY A 42 3.70 6.73 10.09
C GLY A 42 2.85 6.56 8.83
N LYS A 43 3.46 6.51 7.64
CA LYS A 43 2.74 6.58 6.36
C LYS A 43 3.26 5.57 5.35
N ILE A 44 2.36 4.92 4.62
CA ILE A 44 2.67 3.91 3.60
C ILE A 44 2.70 4.54 2.20
N THR A 45 3.91 4.85 1.69
CA THR A 45 4.08 5.37 0.31
C THR A 45 4.03 4.26 -0.71
N PHE A 46 4.96 3.30 -0.59
CA PHE A 46 5.22 2.27 -1.58
C PHE A 46 4.66 0.91 -1.12
N PRO A 47 4.36 -0.02 -2.05
CA PRO A 47 3.93 -1.37 -1.69
C PRO A 47 4.94 -2.11 -0.80
N VAL A 48 6.24 -1.89 -1.00
CA VAL A 48 7.30 -2.50 -0.17
C VAL A 48 7.21 -2.09 1.30
N SER A 49 6.69 -0.90 1.58
CA SER A 49 6.51 -0.39 2.95
C SER A 49 5.50 -1.20 3.77
N LEU A 50 4.64 -2.00 3.13
CA LEU A 50 3.71 -2.89 3.83
C LEU A 50 4.41 -4.00 4.63
N LYS A 51 5.66 -4.32 4.29
CA LYS A 51 6.47 -5.32 5.01
C LYS A 51 7.38 -4.70 6.07
N GLN A 52 7.41 -3.37 6.18
CA GLN A 52 8.25 -2.67 7.14
C GLN A 52 7.53 -2.50 8.49
N PRO A 53 8.26 -2.33 9.60
CA PRO A 53 7.65 -2.02 10.89
C PRO A 53 6.75 -0.80 10.84
N GLY A 54 5.65 -0.84 11.60
CA GLY A 54 4.74 0.29 11.76
C GLY A 54 5.31 1.40 12.66
N PRO A 55 4.66 2.57 12.72
CA PRO A 55 5.08 3.70 13.57
C PRO A 55 5.20 3.31 15.04
N ARG A 56 6.20 3.85 15.73
CA ARG A 56 6.39 3.66 17.19
C ARG A 56 5.34 4.40 18.02
N ASP A 57 5.07 5.64 17.64
CA ASP A 57 4.27 6.58 18.45
C ASP A 57 2.94 6.95 17.77
N GLY A 58 2.31 6.00 17.08
CA GLY A 58 1.04 6.26 16.39
C GLY A 58 0.39 5.01 15.82
N VAL A 59 -0.76 5.19 15.17
CA VAL A 59 -1.52 4.09 14.56
C VAL A 59 -1.74 4.33 13.07
N ILE A 60 -1.63 3.26 12.28
CA ILE A 60 -2.07 3.25 10.89
C ILE A 60 -3.48 2.68 10.86
N GLN A 61 -4.47 3.55 10.66
CA GLN A 61 -5.86 3.12 10.60
C GLN A 61 -6.18 2.54 9.22
N CYS A 62 -6.73 1.32 9.21
CA CYS A 62 -7.13 0.61 8.01
C CYS A 62 -8.55 0.04 8.18
N PHE A 63 -9.19 -0.30 7.06
CA PHE A 63 -10.44 -1.04 7.05
C PHE A 63 -10.43 -2.17 6.03
N ILE A 64 -11.27 -3.17 6.24
CA ILE A 64 -11.41 -4.33 5.36
C ILE A 64 -12.77 -4.28 4.67
N LYS A 65 -12.78 -4.25 3.33
CA LYS A 65 -13.98 -4.49 2.52
C LYS A 65 -14.00 -5.95 2.09
N ARG A 66 -15.16 -6.61 2.21
CA ARG A 66 -15.32 -8.02 1.84
C ARG A 66 -16.25 -8.15 0.65
N ASP A 67 -15.75 -8.78 -0.41
CA ASP A 67 -16.57 -9.30 -1.49
C ASP A 67 -16.93 -10.76 -1.19
N LYS A 68 -18.22 -10.98 -0.89
CA LYS A 68 -18.75 -12.31 -0.57
C LYS A 68 -18.84 -13.20 -1.80
N SER A 69 -19.02 -12.65 -2.99
CA SER A 69 -19.20 -13.42 -4.23
C SER A 69 -17.91 -14.13 -4.64
N THR A 70 -16.78 -13.43 -4.54
CA THR A 70 -15.46 -13.97 -4.90
C THR A 70 -14.68 -14.51 -3.70
N LEU A 71 -15.25 -14.42 -2.50
CA LEU A 71 -14.60 -14.73 -1.22
C LEU A 71 -13.28 -13.96 -1.02
N THR A 72 -13.29 -12.69 -1.46
CA THR A 72 -12.11 -11.82 -1.44
C THR A 72 -12.25 -10.75 -0.37
N TYR A 73 -11.14 -10.45 0.28
CA TYR A 73 -11.00 -9.39 1.27
C TYR A 73 -10.02 -8.36 0.73
N TYR A 74 -10.36 -7.08 0.87
CA TYR A 74 -9.58 -5.96 0.41
C TYR A 74 -9.23 -5.08 1.59
N LEU A 75 -7.94 -4.85 1.83
CA LEU A 75 -7.42 -3.97 2.86
C LEU A 75 -7.17 -2.58 2.29
N TYR A 76 -7.69 -1.57 2.97
CA TYR A 76 -7.53 -0.16 2.60
C TYR A 76 -7.00 0.65 3.76
N LEU A 77 -6.16 1.63 3.45
CA LEU A 77 -5.70 2.69 4.35
C LEU A 77 -6.77 3.79 4.44
N CYS A 78 -7.11 4.22 5.66
CA CYS A 78 -7.98 5.37 5.88
C CYS A 78 -7.26 6.68 5.49
N LEU A 79 -7.89 7.51 4.65
CA LEU A 79 -7.36 8.81 4.25
C LEU A 79 -7.98 10.00 5.02
N SER A 80 -9.09 9.77 5.72
CA SER A 80 -9.75 10.73 6.59
C SER A 80 -10.17 10.05 7.90
N THR A 81 -10.01 10.75 9.01
CA THR A 81 -10.50 10.35 10.34
C THR A 81 -12.01 10.58 10.48
N ALA A 82 -12.59 11.48 9.68
CA ALA A 82 -14.01 11.76 9.68
C ALA A 82 -14.75 10.72 8.83
N VAL A 83 -15.30 9.71 9.53
CA VAL A 83 -16.11 8.61 9.00
C VAL A 83 -15.30 7.63 8.15
N LEU A 84 -15.62 6.33 8.24
CA LEU A 84 -15.23 5.28 7.31
C LEU A 84 -15.78 5.57 5.91
N SER A 85 -15.38 6.70 5.32
CA SER A 85 -15.63 7.02 3.94
C SER A 85 -15.07 5.86 3.12
N GLU A 86 -15.87 5.38 2.18
CA GLU A 86 -15.49 4.33 1.25
C GLU A 86 -14.20 4.63 0.47
N ASN A 87 -13.72 5.87 0.54
CA ASN A 87 -12.48 6.36 -0.04
C ASN A 87 -11.28 6.05 0.86
N GLY A 88 -10.69 4.88 0.63
CA GLY A 88 -9.40 4.48 1.17
C GLY A 88 -8.37 4.22 0.07
N LYS A 89 -7.08 4.29 0.40
CA LYS A 89 -6.02 3.83 -0.50
C LYS A 89 -5.89 2.31 -0.39
N PHE A 90 -6.05 1.60 -1.50
CA PHE A 90 -5.88 0.15 -1.53
C PHE A 90 -4.44 -0.25 -1.11
N LEU A 91 -4.33 -1.28 -0.27
CA LEU A 91 -3.05 -1.82 0.19
C LEU A 91 -2.80 -3.24 -0.34
N LEU A 92 -3.70 -4.18 -0.03
CA LEU A 92 -3.59 -5.57 -0.44
C LEU A 92 -4.96 -6.25 -0.50
N ALA A 93 -5.02 -7.36 -1.22
CA ALA A 93 -6.17 -8.23 -1.29
C ALA A 93 -5.80 -9.65 -0.83
N ALA A 94 -6.74 -10.33 -0.20
CA ALA A 94 -6.63 -11.71 0.21
C ALA A 94 -7.82 -12.49 -0.35
N LYS A 95 -7.55 -13.50 -1.19
CA LYS A 95 -8.60 -14.37 -1.74
C LYS A 95 -8.62 -15.69 -0.98
N ARG A 96 -9.76 -16.02 -0.40
CA ARG A 96 -9.98 -17.28 0.31
C ARG A 96 -10.16 -18.42 -0.72
N SER A 97 -9.41 -19.50 -0.52
CA SER A 97 -9.54 -20.76 -1.25
C SER A 97 -9.77 -21.88 -0.25
N ARG A 98 -10.87 -22.60 -0.38
CA ARG A 98 -11.16 -23.77 0.47
C ARG A 98 -10.52 -25.01 -0.14
N ARG A 99 -9.66 -25.68 0.63
CA ARG A 99 -9.14 -27.01 0.33
C ARG A 99 -9.87 -28.04 1.19
N THR A 100 -9.71 -29.32 0.87
CA THR A 100 -10.38 -30.41 1.58
C THR A 100 -10.08 -30.41 3.08
N THR A 101 -8.84 -30.07 3.47
CA THR A 101 -8.34 -30.18 4.86
C THR A 101 -8.00 -28.85 5.52
N TYR A 102 -8.04 -27.72 4.80
CA TYR A 102 -7.74 -26.40 5.35
C TYR A 102 -8.32 -25.28 4.49
N THR A 103 -8.36 -24.06 5.04
CA THR A 103 -8.61 -22.85 4.26
C THR A 103 -7.28 -22.17 3.99
N GLU A 104 -7.07 -21.72 2.76
CA GLU A 104 -5.90 -20.93 2.40
C GLU A 104 -6.34 -19.52 1.97
N TYR A 105 -5.50 -18.53 2.23
CA TYR A 105 -5.65 -17.19 1.68
C TYR A 105 -4.43 -16.86 0.83
N ILE A 106 -4.66 -16.51 -0.43
CA ILE A 106 -3.63 -15.98 -1.32
C ILE A 106 -3.63 -14.47 -1.15
N ILE A 107 -2.48 -13.88 -0.82
CA ILE A 107 -2.32 -12.46 -0.56
C ILE A 107 -1.61 -11.81 -1.76
N SER A 108 -2.17 -10.72 -2.28
CA SER A 108 -1.69 -9.99 -3.46
C SER A 108 -1.75 -8.48 -3.25
N VAL A 109 -0.81 -7.74 -3.83
CA VAL A 109 -0.86 -6.26 -3.97
C VAL A 109 -1.54 -5.81 -5.27
N ASP A 110 -2.02 -6.75 -6.08
CA ASP A 110 -2.84 -6.48 -7.25
C ASP A 110 -4.31 -6.86 -6.94
N PRO A 111 -5.25 -5.89 -6.89
CA PRO A 111 -6.65 -6.15 -6.59
C PRO A 111 -7.38 -6.88 -7.72
N LYS A 112 -6.86 -6.85 -8.96
CA LYS A 112 -7.48 -7.45 -10.14
C LYS A 112 -7.01 -8.88 -10.37
N ASN A 113 -5.76 -9.18 -10.03
CA ASN A 113 -5.18 -10.51 -10.24
C ASN A 113 -4.65 -11.12 -8.93
N ILE A 114 -5.53 -11.83 -8.23
CA ILE A 114 -5.22 -12.51 -6.97
C ILE A 114 -5.00 -14.00 -7.22
N SER A 115 -3.80 -14.33 -7.66
CA SER A 115 -3.34 -15.69 -7.94
C SER A 115 -1.87 -15.85 -7.53
N ARG A 116 -1.39 -17.09 -7.42
CA ARG A 116 0.03 -17.34 -7.06
C ARG A 116 1.00 -17.03 -8.19
N SER A 117 0.53 -17.03 -9.43
CA SER A 117 1.34 -16.78 -10.62
C SER A 117 1.37 -15.31 -11.03
N SER A 118 0.62 -14.43 -10.34
CA SER A 118 0.61 -13.01 -10.67
C SER A 118 1.86 -12.31 -10.10
N ASN A 119 2.33 -11.28 -10.80
CA ASN A 119 3.42 -10.43 -10.30
C ASN A 119 3.06 -9.69 -8.99
N GLY A 120 1.76 -9.59 -8.68
CA GLY A 120 1.27 -9.00 -7.44
C GLY A 120 1.27 -9.95 -6.25
N TYR A 121 1.58 -11.24 -6.43
CA TYR A 121 1.60 -12.23 -5.35
C TYR A 121 2.66 -11.85 -4.30
N ILE A 122 2.25 -11.75 -3.02
CA ILE A 122 3.18 -11.44 -1.92
C ILE A 122 3.28 -12.54 -0.87
N GLY A 123 2.34 -13.49 -0.85
CA GLY A 123 2.38 -14.59 0.11
C GLY A 123 1.06 -15.34 0.26
N LYS A 124 1.05 -16.28 1.22
CA LYS A 124 -0.11 -17.09 1.56
C LYS A 124 -0.25 -17.23 3.07
N MET A 125 -1.48 -17.39 3.54
CA MET A 125 -1.83 -17.70 4.93
C MET A 125 -2.66 -18.99 4.96
N ARG A 126 -2.41 -19.84 5.96
CA ARG A 126 -3.13 -21.10 6.20
C ARG A 126 -3.69 -21.11 7.60
#